data_AF-A0A6G6Z2Y7-F1
#
_entry.id   AF-A0A6G6Z2Y7-F1
#
_cell.length_a   1.000
_cell.length_b   1.000
_cell.length_c   1.000
_cell.angle_alpha   90.00
_cell.angle_beta   90.00
_cell.angle_gamma   90.00
#
_symmetry.space_group_name_H-M   'P 1'
#
loop_
_entity.id
_entity.type
_entity.pdbx_description
1 polymer ?
#
loop_
_entity_poly.entity_id
_entity_poly.type
_entity_poly.pdbx_seq_one_letter_code
_entity_poly.pdbx_strand_id
1 'polypeptide(L)'
;MTDLEINPPAARRRKRLRYLRLFLFALVIYLIAAYLLLPALWTHYEHQKGLANLPMVTRTAQGIPGDPMNVGLIGDTRDVVCAMHETGWYPADPVTLKSSIEIIGSVLLDRPYKDAPVSNLFYLDRREDLAFEKPVGASADRRNHVRFWRVLDQGQEKRPVWLGAATLDRSVGISSYTGAVTHHIAADLDAERALLATDLESAGMVTAKYQVTGIGPTLAGRNGGGDLYYTDGEIWVLRLVEACRKNHGTVEQIPSPAATEFKDQIWRAVVESIGK
;
A
#
# COMPACT_ATOMS: atom_id res chain seq x y z
N MET A 1 24.06 21.05 78.49
CA MET A 1 23.10 21.58 77.51
C MET A 1 23.65 21.22 76.15
N THR A 2 23.23 20.06 75.63
CA THR A 2 23.76 19.43 74.41
C THR A 2 22.84 19.77 73.26
N ASP A 3 23.30 20.65 72.37
CA ASP A 3 22.61 20.92 71.11
C ASP A 3 22.92 19.80 70.10
N LEU A 4 21.89 19.01 69.80
CA LEU A 4 21.88 18.04 68.72
C LEU A 4 21.68 18.79 67.39
N GLU A 5 22.76 19.10 66.68
CA GLU A 5 22.69 19.48 65.27
C GLU A 5 22.27 18.26 64.43
N ILE A 6 20.98 18.13 64.18
CA ILE A 6 20.43 17.17 63.22
C ILE A 6 20.63 17.77 61.82
N ASN A 7 21.71 17.39 61.15
CA ASN A 7 21.90 17.65 59.72
C ASN A 7 21.22 16.56 58.87
N PRO A 8 20.04 16.78 58.22
CA PRO A 8 19.57 15.87 57.17
C PRO A 8 20.37 16.11 55.87
N PRO A 9 20.52 15.09 55.01
CA PRO A 9 21.83 14.64 54.56
C PRO A 9 22.20 15.20 53.19
N ALA A 10 23.43 15.70 53.02
CA ALA A 10 23.98 16.07 51.73
C ALA A 10 23.81 14.96 50.65
N ALA A 11 23.80 13.69 51.08
CA ALA A 11 23.53 12.53 50.23
C ALA A 11 22.09 12.50 49.67
N ARG A 12 21.07 12.90 50.44
CA ARG A 12 19.65 12.92 50.02
C ARG A 12 19.40 14.04 49.01
N ARG A 13 20.08 15.19 49.17
CA ARG A 13 20.08 16.32 48.22
C ARG A 13 20.77 15.95 46.90
N ARG A 14 21.93 15.29 46.94
CA ARG A 14 22.63 14.77 45.74
C ARG A 14 21.79 13.72 44.98
N LYS A 15 21.13 12.80 45.70
CA LYS A 15 20.20 11.83 45.08
C LYS A 15 19.02 12.52 44.41
N ARG A 16 18.36 13.49 45.06
CA ARG A 16 17.26 14.28 44.46
C ARG A 16 17.70 15.02 43.20
N LEU A 17 18.87 15.67 43.22
CA LEU A 17 19.42 16.34 42.03
C LEU A 17 19.72 15.36 40.89
N ARG A 18 20.22 14.16 41.20
CA ARG A 18 20.43 13.10 40.20
C ARG A 18 19.12 12.63 39.57
N TYR A 19 18.09 12.36 40.38
CA TYR A 19 16.77 11.98 39.87
C TYR A 19 16.11 13.09 39.06
N LEU A 20 16.24 14.35 39.48
CA LEU A 20 15.75 15.50 38.71
C LEU A 20 16.45 15.62 37.35
N ARG A 21 17.78 15.42 37.30
CA ARG A 21 18.53 15.40 36.03
C ARG A 21 18.10 14.26 35.12
N LEU A 22 17.91 13.05 35.65
CA LEU A 22 17.41 11.91 34.88
C LEU A 22 16.01 12.16 34.36
N PHE A 23 15.13 12.72 35.19
CA PHE A 23 13.77 13.10 34.79
C PHE A 23 13.79 14.15 33.67
N LEU A 24 14.57 15.22 33.83
CA LEU A 24 14.72 16.25 32.79
C LEU A 24 15.30 15.68 31.49
N PHE A 25 16.29 14.79 31.58
CA PHE A 25 16.85 14.11 30.41
C PHE A 25 15.82 13.24 29.70
N ALA A 26 15.08 12.42 30.44
CA ALA A 26 13.99 11.60 29.89
C ALA A 26 12.87 12.48 29.28
N LEU A 27 12.54 13.61 29.91
CA LEU A 27 11.57 14.57 29.40
C LEU A 27 12.04 15.20 28.08
N VAL A 28 13.30 15.62 28.00
CA VAL A 28 13.87 16.17 26.74
C VAL A 28 13.86 15.12 25.63
N ILE A 29 14.24 13.88 25.92
CA ILE A 29 14.15 12.77 24.95
C ILE A 29 12.70 12.58 24.49
N TYR A 30 11.75 12.54 25.43
CA TYR A 30 10.33 12.41 25.12
C TYR A 30 9.85 13.56 24.23
N LEU A 31 10.22 14.81 24.55
CA LEU A 31 9.79 15.97 23.77
C LEU A 31 10.39 15.95 22.35
N ILE A 32 11.67 15.60 22.20
CA ILE A 32 12.30 15.44 20.88
C ILE A 32 11.62 14.30 20.11
N ALA A 33 11.41 13.16 20.74
CA ALA A 33 10.74 12.02 20.12
C ALA A 33 9.31 12.35 19.69
N ALA A 34 8.50 12.92 20.56
CA ALA A 34 7.08 13.16 20.33
C ALA A 34 6.78 14.36 19.41
N TYR A 35 7.61 15.40 19.43
CA TYR A 35 7.32 16.65 18.72
C TYR A 35 8.25 16.97 17.55
N LEU A 36 9.37 16.25 17.40
CA LEU A 36 10.27 16.41 16.26
C LEU A 36 10.40 15.11 15.45
N LEU A 37 10.82 14.01 16.10
CA LEU A 37 11.12 12.76 15.39
C LEU A 37 9.85 12.07 14.88
N LEU A 38 8.87 11.79 15.75
CA LEU A 38 7.63 11.12 15.36
C LEU A 38 6.88 11.91 14.30
N PRO A 39 6.68 13.24 14.42
CA PRO A 39 6.05 14.01 13.36
C PRO A 39 6.83 13.96 12.04
N ALA A 40 8.16 14.09 12.05
CA ALA A 40 8.96 14.01 10.82
C ALA A 40 8.97 12.62 10.17
N LEU A 41 8.84 11.55 10.97
CA LEU A 41 8.66 10.19 10.49
C LEU A 41 7.24 9.92 9.97
N TRP A 42 6.25 10.68 10.46
CA TRP A 42 4.83 10.52 10.13
C TRP A 42 4.30 11.57 9.15
N THR A 43 5.10 12.58 8.80
CA THR A 43 4.69 13.58 7.81
C THR A 43 4.47 12.88 6.48
N HIS A 44 3.21 12.87 6.02
CA HIS A 44 2.82 12.33 4.72
C HIS A 44 3.69 12.96 3.63
N TYR A 45 4.51 12.12 2.99
CA TYR A 45 5.21 12.49 1.78
C TYR A 45 4.33 12.18 0.60
N GLU A 46 3.91 13.24 -0.08
CA GLU A 46 3.05 13.15 -1.24
C GLU A 46 3.75 13.77 -2.44
N HIS A 47 4.48 12.94 -3.19
CA HIS A 47 4.93 13.32 -4.52
C HIS A 47 3.72 13.73 -5.37
N GLN A 48 2.59 13.04 -5.20
CA GLN A 48 1.30 13.43 -5.76
C GLN A 48 0.45 14.23 -4.77
N LYS A 49 0.65 15.56 -4.73
CA LYS A 49 -0.12 16.45 -3.84
C LYS A 49 -1.65 16.30 -3.94
N GLY A 50 -2.17 15.90 -5.10
CA GLY A 50 -3.60 15.65 -5.30
C GLY A 50 -4.15 14.46 -4.52
N LEU A 51 -3.29 13.54 -4.07
CA LEU A 51 -3.68 12.36 -3.30
C LEU A 51 -3.73 12.61 -1.80
N ALA A 52 -3.15 13.72 -1.30
CA ALA A 52 -2.94 13.97 0.12
C ALA A 52 -4.19 13.91 1.00
N ASN A 53 -5.38 14.18 0.43
CA ASN A 53 -6.65 14.18 1.17
C ASN A 53 -7.56 13.01 0.77
N LEU A 54 -7.07 12.08 -0.04
CA LEU A 54 -7.84 10.93 -0.45
C LEU A 54 -7.69 9.78 0.56
N PRO A 55 -8.76 9.02 0.85
CA PRO A 55 -8.65 7.85 1.70
C PRO A 55 -7.76 6.81 1.02
N MET A 56 -6.90 6.12 1.77
CA MET A 56 -6.03 5.06 1.22
C MET A 56 -6.61 3.65 1.43
N VAL A 57 -7.93 3.55 1.57
CA VAL A 57 -8.63 2.28 1.85
C VAL A 57 -9.95 2.21 1.08
N THR A 58 -10.24 1.06 0.50
CA THR A 58 -11.56 0.77 -0.08
C THR A 58 -12.60 0.52 1.00
N ARG A 59 -13.87 0.41 0.61
CA ARG A 59 -14.97 0.00 1.48
C ARG A 59 -15.86 -1.03 0.80
N THR A 60 -16.46 -1.92 1.56
CA THR A 60 -17.56 -2.76 1.07
C THR A 60 -18.83 -1.92 0.88
N ALA A 61 -19.85 -2.48 0.24
CA ALA A 61 -21.17 -1.85 0.13
C ALA A 61 -21.81 -1.50 1.49
N GLN A 62 -21.41 -2.19 2.57
CA GLN A 62 -21.87 -1.95 3.94
C GLN A 62 -20.99 -0.92 4.69
N GLY A 63 -20.00 -0.32 4.02
CA GLY A 63 -19.09 0.68 4.60
C GLY A 63 -17.93 0.11 5.41
N ILE A 64 -17.78 -1.22 5.46
CA ILE A 64 -16.68 -1.89 6.18
C ILE A 64 -15.37 -1.58 5.43
N PRO A 65 -14.28 -1.18 6.12
CA PRO A 65 -12.97 -1.02 5.50
C PRO A 65 -12.56 -2.28 4.74
N GLY A 66 -12.28 -2.11 3.44
CA GLY A 66 -11.88 -3.17 2.53
C GLY A 66 -10.36 -3.33 2.48
N ASP A 67 -9.86 -3.65 1.30
CA ASP A 67 -8.42 -3.72 1.02
C ASP A 67 -7.82 -2.29 0.99
N PRO A 68 -6.60 -2.08 1.54
CA PRO A 68 -5.91 -0.81 1.44
C PRO A 68 -5.31 -0.59 0.04
N MET A 69 -5.18 0.68 -0.35
CA MET A 69 -4.42 1.05 -1.55
C MET A 69 -2.94 0.78 -1.29
N ASN A 70 -2.29 0.09 -2.22
CA ASN A 70 -0.86 -0.23 -2.14
C ASN A 70 -0.12 0.00 -3.46
N VAL A 71 -0.82 0.20 -4.58
CA VAL A 71 -0.21 0.47 -5.88
C VAL A 71 -0.81 1.72 -6.51
N GLY A 72 -0.02 2.45 -7.29
CA GLY A 72 -0.48 3.56 -8.08
C GLY A 72 0.11 3.52 -9.49
N LEU A 73 -0.65 3.96 -10.49
CA LEU A 73 -0.19 4.03 -11.88
C LEU A 73 -0.37 5.45 -12.42
N ILE A 74 0.54 5.88 -13.28
CA ILE A 74 0.42 7.16 -13.98
C ILE A 74 0.44 6.88 -15.48
N GLY A 75 -0.67 7.21 -16.13
CA GLY A 75 -0.90 6.93 -17.54
C GLY A 75 -2.38 6.97 -17.86
N ASP A 76 -2.71 7.02 -19.15
CA ASP A 76 -4.10 6.90 -19.57
C ASP A 76 -4.58 5.44 -19.51
N THR A 77 -5.87 5.21 -19.77
CA THR A 77 -6.45 3.87 -19.77
C THR A 77 -5.75 2.91 -20.75
N ARG A 78 -5.25 3.42 -21.89
CA ARG A 78 -4.54 2.59 -22.87
C ARG A 78 -3.19 2.17 -22.35
N ASP A 79 -2.47 3.09 -21.70
CA ASP A 79 -1.19 2.78 -21.06
C ASP A 79 -1.36 1.69 -19.99
N VAL A 80 -2.39 1.79 -19.13
CA VAL A 80 -2.67 0.80 -18.08
C VAL A 80 -3.01 -0.57 -18.69
N VAL A 81 -4.00 -0.63 -19.57
CA VAL A 81 -4.43 -1.89 -20.20
C VAL A 81 -3.28 -2.56 -20.94
N CYS A 82 -2.49 -1.78 -21.67
CA CYS A 82 -1.32 -2.28 -22.38
C CYS A 82 -0.24 -2.83 -21.45
N ALA A 83 0.10 -2.10 -20.38
CA ALA A 83 1.10 -2.52 -19.42
C ALA A 83 0.72 -3.82 -18.70
N MET A 84 -0.56 -3.96 -18.34
CA MET A 84 -1.10 -5.19 -17.74
C MET A 84 -1.07 -6.36 -18.74
N HIS A 85 -1.44 -6.12 -20.00
CA HIS A 85 -1.37 -7.14 -21.04
C HIS A 85 0.06 -7.66 -21.27
N GLU A 86 1.04 -6.75 -21.40
CA GLU A 86 2.45 -7.10 -21.63
C GLU A 86 3.08 -7.91 -20.49
N THR A 87 2.44 -7.92 -19.32
CA THR A 87 2.90 -8.63 -18.11
C THR A 87 2.11 -9.89 -17.81
N GLY A 88 1.20 -10.30 -18.70
CA GLY A 88 0.38 -11.51 -18.55
C GLY A 88 -0.71 -11.37 -17.49
N TRP A 89 -1.14 -10.15 -17.20
CA TRP A 89 -2.32 -9.87 -16.40
C TRP A 89 -3.54 -9.75 -17.31
N TYR A 90 -4.62 -10.44 -16.95
CA TYR A 90 -5.83 -10.55 -17.75
C TYR A 90 -6.98 -9.77 -17.12
N PRO A 91 -7.93 -9.22 -17.90
CA PRO A 91 -9.11 -8.57 -17.36
C PRO A 91 -9.90 -9.49 -16.42
N ALA A 92 -10.24 -8.99 -15.23
CA ALA A 92 -10.94 -9.72 -14.18
C ALA A 92 -12.41 -9.31 -14.01
N ASP A 93 -12.91 -8.37 -14.83
CA ASP A 93 -14.31 -7.95 -14.83
C ASP A 93 -14.79 -7.58 -16.26
N PRO A 94 -16.12 -7.52 -16.52
CA PRO A 94 -16.65 -7.19 -17.84
C PRO A 94 -16.36 -5.77 -18.35
N VAL A 95 -16.24 -4.78 -17.45
CA VAL A 95 -15.92 -3.38 -17.81
C VAL A 95 -14.50 -3.31 -18.34
N THR A 96 -13.55 -3.89 -17.61
CA THR A 96 -12.15 -4.03 -18.00
C THR A 96 -12.02 -4.83 -19.28
N LEU A 97 -12.75 -5.94 -19.41
CA LEU A 97 -12.72 -6.77 -20.62
C LEU A 97 -13.14 -5.96 -21.84
N LYS A 98 -14.24 -5.20 -21.75
CA LYS A 98 -14.70 -4.31 -22.83
C LYS A 98 -13.63 -3.29 -23.19
N SER A 99 -13.08 -2.56 -22.20
CA SER A 99 -12.03 -1.58 -22.44
C SER A 99 -10.79 -2.21 -23.08
N SER A 100 -10.43 -3.42 -22.67
CA SER A 100 -9.25 -4.10 -23.19
C SER A 100 -9.45 -4.58 -24.62
N ILE A 101 -10.64 -5.07 -24.98
CA ILE A 101 -10.98 -5.44 -26.36
C ILE A 101 -11.00 -4.20 -27.27
N GLU A 102 -11.57 -3.08 -26.79
CA GLU A 102 -11.60 -1.82 -27.53
C GLU A 102 -10.19 -1.24 -27.79
N ILE A 103 -9.23 -1.53 -26.91
CA ILE A 103 -7.87 -0.97 -26.97
C ILE A 103 -6.87 -1.91 -27.64
N ILE A 104 -6.93 -3.21 -27.38
CA ILE A 104 -5.92 -4.22 -27.79
C ILE A 104 -6.49 -5.25 -28.80
N GLY A 105 -7.82 -5.35 -28.95
CA GLY A 105 -8.49 -6.31 -29.84
C GLY A 105 -8.88 -7.62 -29.15
N SER A 106 -9.35 -8.61 -29.93
CA SER A 106 -9.93 -9.89 -29.45
C SER A 106 -8.97 -10.81 -28.70
N VAL A 107 -7.71 -10.42 -28.53
CA VAL A 107 -6.61 -11.22 -27.96
C VAL A 107 -6.88 -11.65 -26.51
N LEU A 108 -7.75 -10.94 -25.77
CA LEU A 108 -8.03 -11.18 -24.36
C LEU A 108 -9.29 -12.01 -24.08
N LEU A 109 -10.09 -12.36 -25.09
CA LEU A 109 -11.41 -12.98 -24.94
C LEU A 109 -11.42 -14.50 -24.79
N ASP A 110 -10.30 -15.18 -25.03
CA ASP A 110 -10.27 -16.66 -25.05
C ASP A 110 -10.27 -17.31 -23.65
N ARG A 111 -10.41 -16.52 -22.58
CA ARG A 111 -10.64 -17.06 -21.23
C ARG A 111 -12.09 -16.94 -20.80
N PRO A 112 -12.81 -18.05 -20.60
CA PRO A 112 -14.15 -18.01 -20.04
C PRO A 112 -14.09 -17.42 -18.62
N TYR A 113 -14.82 -16.33 -18.42
CA TYR A 113 -15.09 -15.72 -17.12
C TYR A 113 -15.77 -16.77 -16.24
N LYS A 114 -14.99 -17.47 -15.41
CA LYS A 114 -15.55 -18.42 -14.45
C LYS A 114 -15.99 -17.62 -13.23
N ASP A 115 -17.27 -17.24 -13.26
CA ASP A 115 -17.99 -16.56 -12.20
C ASP A 115 -17.65 -17.13 -10.81
N ALA A 116 -17.02 -16.29 -9.99
CA ALA A 116 -17.29 -16.25 -8.56
C ALA A 116 -17.57 -14.79 -8.22
N PRO A 117 -18.69 -14.44 -7.57
CA PRO A 117 -19.00 -13.06 -7.26
C PRO A 117 -17.91 -12.50 -6.36
N VAL A 118 -17.02 -11.71 -6.96
CA VAL A 118 -16.07 -10.91 -6.23
C VAL A 118 -16.89 -9.89 -5.45
N SER A 119 -16.74 -9.86 -4.13
CA SER A 119 -17.34 -8.84 -3.30
C SER A 119 -16.90 -7.47 -3.82
N ASN A 120 -17.87 -6.67 -4.27
CA ASN A 120 -17.58 -5.34 -4.81
C ASN A 120 -16.89 -4.50 -3.73
N LEU A 121 -15.73 -3.94 -4.09
CA LEU A 121 -15.07 -2.91 -3.29
C LEU A 121 -15.32 -1.56 -3.94
N PHE A 122 -15.54 -0.57 -3.09
CA PHE A 122 -15.88 0.78 -3.47
C PHE A 122 -14.79 1.72 -3.00
N TYR A 123 -14.48 2.68 -3.85
CA TYR A 123 -13.59 3.77 -3.55
C TYR A 123 -14.29 5.07 -3.93
N LEU A 124 -14.45 5.98 -2.95
CA LEU A 124 -15.24 7.20 -3.13
C LEU A 124 -16.64 6.90 -3.73
N ASP A 125 -17.32 5.90 -3.15
CA ASP A 125 -18.65 5.42 -3.55
C ASP A 125 -18.76 4.89 -4.99
N ARG A 126 -17.61 4.58 -5.61
CA ARG A 126 -17.52 4.09 -6.98
C ARG A 126 -16.85 2.72 -7.06
N ARG A 127 -17.36 1.87 -7.94
CA ARG A 127 -16.71 0.61 -8.31
C ARG A 127 -15.39 0.86 -9.03
N GLU A 128 -14.55 -0.17 -9.05
CA GLU A 128 -13.33 -0.22 -9.83
C GLU A 128 -13.56 0.18 -11.29
N ASP A 129 -12.60 0.90 -11.87
CA ASP A 129 -12.58 1.20 -13.30
C ASP A 129 -12.00 0.06 -14.11
N LEU A 130 -10.93 -0.53 -13.56
CA LEU A 130 -10.22 -1.65 -14.16
C LEU A 130 -9.88 -2.69 -13.07
N ALA A 131 -10.01 -3.97 -13.37
CA ALA A 131 -9.55 -5.07 -12.53
C ALA A 131 -8.81 -6.10 -13.38
N PHE A 132 -7.69 -6.59 -12.87
CA PHE A 132 -6.88 -7.58 -13.54
C PHE A 132 -6.53 -8.74 -12.61
N GLU A 133 -6.33 -9.91 -13.21
CA GLU A 133 -5.90 -11.12 -12.54
C GLU A 133 -4.73 -11.80 -13.25
N LYS A 134 -3.86 -12.43 -12.46
CA LYS A 134 -2.77 -13.27 -12.95
C LYS A 134 -2.80 -14.61 -12.20
N PRO A 135 -3.04 -15.75 -12.88
CA PRO A 135 -3.14 -17.05 -12.23
C PRO A 135 -1.87 -17.44 -11.50
N VAL A 136 -2.03 -18.12 -10.37
CA VAL A 136 -0.92 -18.69 -9.60
C VAL A 136 -0.99 -20.21 -9.65
N GLY A 137 -0.08 -20.82 -10.40
CA GLY A 137 -0.06 -22.27 -10.60
C GLY A 137 -1.24 -22.76 -11.45
N ALA A 138 -1.71 -23.98 -11.18
CA ALA A 138 -2.73 -24.65 -11.99
C ALA A 138 -4.17 -24.49 -11.46
N SER A 139 -4.34 -23.95 -10.25
CA SER A 139 -5.65 -23.88 -9.61
C SER A 139 -6.32 -22.53 -9.81
N ALA A 140 -7.63 -22.52 -10.01
CA ALA A 140 -8.41 -21.30 -10.24
C ALA A 140 -8.74 -20.51 -8.95
N ASP A 141 -8.51 -21.12 -7.78
CA ASP A 141 -8.73 -20.51 -6.47
C ASP A 141 -7.58 -19.61 -6.01
N ARG A 142 -6.44 -19.63 -6.74
CA ARG A 142 -5.26 -18.82 -6.46
C ARG A 142 -4.90 -17.93 -7.64
N ARG A 143 -4.96 -16.63 -7.41
CA ARG A 143 -4.62 -15.62 -8.43
C ARG A 143 -4.14 -14.35 -7.74
N ASN A 144 -3.13 -13.73 -8.32
CA ASN A 144 -2.86 -12.34 -8.00
C ASN A 144 -3.97 -11.51 -8.63
N HIS A 145 -4.45 -10.51 -7.92
CA HIS A 145 -5.58 -9.70 -8.31
C HIS A 145 -5.29 -8.25 -8.00
N VAL A 146 -5.65 -7.35 -8.89
CA VAL A 146 -5.51 -5.91 -8.66
C VAL A 146 -6.72 -5.17 -9.21
N ARG A 147 -7.25 -4.24 -8.41
CA ARG A 147 -8.29 -3.30 -8.83
C ARG A 147 -7.70 -1.91 -8.90
N PHE A 148 -8.11 -1.13 -9.90
CA PHE A 148 -7.69 0.24 -10.10
C PHE A 148 -8.89 1.19 -10.19
N TRP A 149 -8.69 2.36 -9.59
CA TRP A 149 -9.57 3.51 -9.69
C TRP A 149 -8.76 4.68 -10.23
N ARG A 150 -9.25 5.31 -11.29
CA ARG A 150 -8.75 6.61 -11.73
C ARG A 150 -9.19 7.64 -10.70
N VAL A 151 -8.22 8.25 -10.02
CA VAL A 151 -8.47 9.16 -8.90
C VAL A 151 -8.16 10.61 -9.23
N LEU A 152 -7.28 10.85 -10.21
CA LEU A 152 -7.00 12.19 -10.73
C LEU A 152 -6.97 12.13 -12.26
N ASP A 153 -7.63 13.08 -12.92
CA ASP A 153 -7.50 13.23 -14.37
C ASP A 153 -6.12 13.77 -14.75
N GLN A 154 -5.47 14.54 -13.86
CA GLN A 154 -4.11 15.04 -14.01
C GLN A 154 -3.38 15.08 -12.66
N GLY A 155 -2.31 14.29 -12.53
CA GLY A 155 -1.33 14.36 -11.44
C GLY A 155 -0.22 15.37 -11.70
N GLN A 156 0.87 15.30 -10.92
CA GLN A 156 2.03 16.19 -11.09
C GLN A 156 2.69 16.07 -12.48
N GLU A 157 2.65 14.88 -13.07
CA GLU A 157 3.18 14.57 -14.40
C GLU A 157 2.19 14.95 -15.52
N LYS A 158 1.09 15.65 -15.20
CA LYS A 158 0.03 16.06 -16.14
C LYS A 158 -0.63 14.90 -16.88
N ARG A 159 -0.57 13.71 -16.28
CA ARG A 159 -1.19 12.47 -16.77
C ARG A 159 -2.18 11.94 -15.72
N PRO A 160 -3.16 11.12 -16.12
CA PRO A 160 -4.10 10.54 -15.17
C PRO A 160 -3.38 9.68 -14.12
N VAL A 161 -3.89 9.71 -12.90
CA VAL A 161 -3.36 8.93 -11.77
C VAL A 161 -4.41 7.92 -11.33
N TRP A 162 -3.94 6.69 -11.14
CA TRP A 162 -4.72 5.57 -10.66
C TRP A 162 -4.21 5.15 -9.29
N LEU A 163 -5.13 4.83 -8.39
CA LEU A 163 -4.82 4.08 -7.17
C LEU A 163 -5.39 2.69 -7.29
N GLY A 164 -4.70 1.71 -6.71
CA GLY A 164 -5.13 0.33 -6.74
C GLY A 164 -4.82 -0.44 -5.48
N ALA A 165 -5.58 -1.52 -5.32
CA ALA A 165 -5.42 -2.52 -4.29
C ALA A 165 -5.02 -3.84 -4.95
N ALA A 166 -3.74 -4.20 -4.81
CA ALA A 166 -3.18 -5.47 -5.26
C ALA A 166 -3.19 -6.49 -4.10
N THR A 167 -3.73 -7.67 -4.35
CA THR A 167 -3.90 -8.75 -3.36
C THR A 167 -3.71 -10.11 -4.03
N LEU A 168 -3.23 -11.10 -3.28
CA LEU A 168 -3.24 -12.50 -3.72
C LEU A 168 -4.46 -13.18 -3.14
N ASP A 169 -5.41 -13.54 -4.00
CA ASP A 169 -6.49 -14.43 -3.64
C ASP A 169 -5.89 -15.83 -3.42
N ARG A 170 -6.06 -16.39 -2.21
CA ARG A 170 -5.49 -17.69 -1.83
C ARG A 170 -6.51 -18.82 -1.77
N SER A 171 -7.80 -18.50 -1.66
CA SER A 171 -8.88 -19.48 -1.60
C SER A 171 -10.25 -18.80 -1.71
N VAL A 172 -11.28 -19.55 -2.12
CA VAL A 172 -12.69 -19.16 -1.94
C VAL A 172 -13.17 -19.62 -0.56
N GLY A 173 -13.94 -18.79 0.14
CA GLY A 173 -14.49 -19.12 1.44
C GLY A 173 -15.66 -18.24 1.85
N ILE A 174 -15.90 -18.14 3.15
CA ILE A 174 -17.02 -17.38 3.73
C ILE A 174 -16.45 -16.18 4.50
N SER A 175 -17.00 -15.00 4.24
CA SER A 175 -16.65 -13.77 4.95
C SER A 175 -16.93 -13.92 6.44
N SER A 176 -15.94 -13.54 7.26
CA SER A 176 -16.05 -13.57 8.72
C SER A 176 -17.04 -12.53 9.25
N TYR A 177 -17.40 -11.53 8.44
CA TYR A 177 -18.29 -10.44 8.85
C TYR A 177 -19.71 -10.59 8.34
N THR A 178 -19.89 -11.11 7.13
CA THR A 178 -21.20 -11.12 6.45
C THR A 178 -21.75 -12.51 6.20
N GLY A 179 -20.95 -13.57 6.32
CA GLY A 179 -21.36 -14.92 5.93
C GLY A 179 -21.52 -15.11 4.42
N ALA A 180 -21.21 -14.09 3.61
CA ALA A 180 -21.25 -14.20 2.15
C ALA A 180 -20.04 -14.97 1.62
N VAL A 181 -20.20 -15.65 0.47
CA VAL A 181 -19.07 -16.25 -0.25
C VAL A 181 -18.15 -15.12 -0.71
N THR A 182 -16.85 -15.24 -0.41
CA THR A 182 -15.82 -14.25 -0.75
C THR A 182 -14.52 -14.95 -1.10
N HIS A 183 -13.62 -14.24 -1.77
CA HIS A 183 -12.22 -14.65 -1.85
C HIS A 183 -11.50 -14.26 -0.56
N HIS A 184 -10.64 -15.15 -0.09
CA HIS A 184 -9.70 -14.86 0.97
C HIS A 184 -8.38 -14.40 0.38
N ILE A 185 -7.78 -13.38 0.97
CA ILE A 185 -6.48 -12.88 0.54
C ILE A 185 -5.33 -13.44 1.40
N ALA A 186 -4.13 -13.50 0.82
CA ALA A 186 -2.89 -13.65 1.56
C ALA A 186 -2.61 -12.38 2.38
N ALA A 187 -1.88 -12.55 3.49
CA ALA A 187 -1.68 -11.47 4.45
C ALA A 187 -0.60 -10.46 4.03
N ASP A 188 0.36 -10.86 3.21
CA ASP A 188 1.45 -10.00 2.77
C ASP A 188 1.03 -9.14 1.57
N LEU A 189 0.65 -7.89 1.83
CA LEU A 189 0.31 -6.96 0.75
C LEU A 189 1.55 -6.34 0.08
N ASP A 190 2.68 -6.32 0.78
CA ASP A 190 3.93 -5.77 0.28
C ASP A 190 4.51 -6.69 -0.80
N ALA A 191 4.42 -8.01 -0.62
CA ALA A 191 4.80 -9.01 -1.62
C ALA A 191 4.01 -8.86 -2.93
N GLU A 192 2.69 -8.65 -2.83
CA GLU A 192 1.82 -8.51 -4.02
C GLU A 192 2.07 -7.20 -4.77
N ARG A 193 2.25 -6.10 -4.03
CA ARG A 193 2.71 -4.82 -4.59
C ARG A 193 4.04 -4.98 -5.31
N ALA A 194 5.00 -5.68 -4.70
CA ALA A 194 6.32 -5.91 -5.28
C ALA A 194 6.26 -6.80 -6.53
N LEU A 195 5.39 -7.82 -6.56
CA LEU A 195 5.18 -8.68 -7.72
C LEU A 195 4.67 -7.86 -8.90
N LEU A 196 3.61 -7.07 -8.72
CA LEU A 196 3.04 -6.23 -9.79
C LEU A 196 4.08 -5.23 -10.31
N ALA A 197 4.79 -4.56 -9.41
CA ALA A 197 5.81 -3.60 -9.81
C ALA A 197 6.95 -4.25 -10.59
N THR A 198 7.43 -5.41 -10.11
CA THR A 198 8.49 -6.17 -10.78
C THR A 198 8.08 -6.65 -12.16
N ASP A 199 6.84 -7.14 -12.30
CA ASP A 199 6.26 -7.52 -13.59
C ASP A 199 6.33 -6.36 -14.59
N LEU A 200 5.81 -5.19 -14.18
CA LEU A 200 5.75 -4.00 -15.04
C LEU A 200 7.14 -3.43 -15.37
N GLU A 201 8.05 -3.39 -14.39
CA GLU A 201 9.44 -2.97 -14.59
C GLU A 201 10.16 -3.91 -15.56
N SER A 202 10.06 -5.22 -15.36
CA SER A 202 10.74 -6.24 -16.18
C SER A 202 10.22 -6.30 -17.62
N ALA A 203 8.94 -5.97 -17.84
CA ALA A 203 8.36 -5.87 -19.17
C ALA A 203 8.73 -4.55 -19.90
N GLY A 204 9.48 -3.66 -19.25
CA GLY A 204 9.83 -2.35 -19.80
C GLY A 204 8.62 -1.41 -19.88
N MET A 205 7.59 -1.60 -19.05
CA MET A 205 6.36 -0.81 -19.09
C MET A 205 6.39 0.39 -18.13
N VAL A 206 7.50 0.60 -17.42
CA VAL A 206 7.69 1.67 -16.43
C VAL A 206 8.85 2.56 -16.83
N THR A 207 8.68 3.87 -16.66
CA THR A 207 9.73 4.89 -16.88
C THR A 207 10.27 5.44 -15.57
N ALA A 208 9.44 5.52 -14.53
CA ALA A 208 9.86 5.90 -13.18
C ALA A 208 9.00 5.23 -12.12
N LYS A 209 9.53 5.20 -10.90
CA LYS A 209 8.89 4.66 -9.72
C LYS A 209 9.22 5.48 -8.49
N TYR A 210 8.24 5.62 -7.61
CA TYR A 210 8.40 6.31 -6.33
C TYR A 210 7.33 5.89 -5.33
N GLN A 211 7.50 6.27 -4.07
CA GLN A 211 6.52 6.02 -3.02
C GLN A 211 5.66 7.27 -2.76
N VAL A 212 4.40 7.02 -2.43
CA VAL A 212 3.50 7.99 -1.78
C VAL A 212 2.92 7.35 -0.53
N THR A 213 2.43 8.18 0.39
CA THR A 213 1.99 7.66 1.69
C THR A 213 0.65 6.95 1.54
N GLY A 214 0.57 5.71 2.01
CA GLY A 214 -0.67 4.93 2.04
C GLY A 214 -1.35 5.00 3.41
N ILE A 215 -1.77 3.84 3.91
CA ILE A 215 -2.42 3.70 5.23
C ILE A 215 -1.44 3.75 6.42
N GLY A 216 -0.14 3.73 6.15
CA GLY A 216 0.91 3.62 7.16
C GLY A 216 1.12 2.20 7.70
N PRO A 217 2.26 1.95 8.40
CA PRO A 217 2.66 0.61 8.80
C PRO A 217 1.58 -0.12 9.61
N THR A 218 1.23 -1.34 9.19
CA THR A 218 0.13 -2.10 9.75
C THR A 218 0.52 -3.58 9.90
N LEU A 219 0.52 -4.11 11.14
CA LEU A 219 0.94 -5.49 11.44
C LEU A 219 -0.21 -6.51 11.54
N ALA A 220 -1.43 -6.03 11.75
CA ALA A 220 -2.61 -6.84 12.04
C ALA A 220 -3.89 -6.15 11.53
N GLY A 221 -3.85 -5.67 10.29
CA GLY A 221 -5.02 -5.10 9.62
C GLY A 221 -6.04 -6.18 9.26
N ARG A 222 -7.29 -5.77 9.03
CA ARG A 222 -8.34 -6.66 8.51
C ARG A 222 -9.07 -6.02 7.35
N ASN A 223 -9.28 -6.77 6.27
CA ASN A 223 -10.05 -6.30 5.13
C ASN A 223 -11.56 -6.53 5.32
N GLY A 224 -12.35 -6.22 4.29
CA GLY A 224 -13.81 -6.28 4.32
C GLY A 224 -14.40 -7.69 4.44
N GLY A 225 -13.60 -8.74 4.16
CA GLY A 225 -13.95 -10.14 4.41
C GLY A 225 -13.51 -10.65 5.79
N GLY A 226 -12.70 -9.86 6.50
CA GLY A 226 -12.11 -10.20 7.80
C GLY A 226 -10.74 -10.86 7.73
N ASP A 227 -10.13 -10.96 6.54
CA ASP A 227 -8.78 -11.52 6.39
C ASP A 227 -7.73 -10.59 6.99
N LEU A 228 -6.75 -11.19 7.65
CA LEU A 228 -5.61 -10.48 8.21
C LEU A 228 -4.67 -10.03 7.09
N TYR A 229 -4.13 -8.82 7.23
CA TYR A 229 -3.04 -8.33 6.38
C TYR A 229 -1.98 -7.57 7.17
N TYR A 230 -0.80 -7.46 6.57
CA TYR A 230 0.28 -6.57 7.00
C TYR A 230 0.90 -5.85 5.81
N THR A 231 1.42 -4.64 6.06
CA THR A 231 2.07 -3.80 5.05
C THR A 231 2.89 -2.69 5.71
N ASP A 232 3.95 -2.24 5.05
CA ASP A 232 4.68 -0.99 5.37
C ASP A 232 3.78 0.26 5.27
N GLY A 233 2.62 0.11 4.63
CA GLY A 233 1.59 1.11 4.44
C GLY A 233 1.92 2.18 3.42
N GLU A 234 2.91 1.96 2.56
CA GLU A 234 3.24 2.83 1.44
C GLU A 234 2.51 2.42 0.17
N ILE A 235 2.47 3.32 -0.81
CA ILE A 235 1.97 3.03 -2.15
C ILE A 235 3.12 3.17 -3.12
N TRP A 236 3.38 2.13 -3.92
CA TRP A 236 4.33 2.21 -5.02
C TRP A 236 3.63 2.78 -6.25
N VAL A 237 4.05 3.96 -6.66
CA VAL A 237 3.54 4.64 -7.85
C VAL A 237 4.49 4.40 -9.03
N LEU A 238 3.94 3.89 -10.12
CA LEU A 238 4.68 3.55 -11.34
C LEU A 238 4.23 4.47 -12.48
N ARG A 239 5.18 5.21 -13.04
CA ARG A 239 4.96 6.03 -14.24
C ARG A 239 5.07 5.16 -15.48
N LEU A 240 3.92 4.87 -16.10
CA LEU A 240 3.86 3.98 -17.24
C LEU A 240 4.47 4.62 -18.49
N VAL A 241 4.95 3.76 -19.39
CA VAL A 241 5.28 4.17 -20.77
C VAL A 241 4.06 4.74 -21.47
N GLU A 242 4.30 5.53 -22.52
CA GLU A 242 3.23 6.13 -23.32
C GLU A 242 3.05 5.37 -24.63
N ALA A 243 1.79 5.13 -24.99
CA ALA A 243 1.41 4.48 -26.25
C ALA A 243 2.11 3.12 -26.44
N CYS A 244 2.20 2.33 -25.37
CA CYS A 244 2.80 0.99 -25.37
C CYS A 244 4.28 0.91 -25.78
N ARG A 245 5.00 2.05 -25.87
CA ARG A 245 6.40 2.05 -26.29
C ARG A 245 7.29 1.64 -25.13
N LYS A 246 7.75 0.38 -25.15
CA LYS A 246 8.61 -0.19 -24.10
C LYS A 246 9.83 0.69 -23.83
N ASN A 247 10.09 0.90 -22.55
CA ASN A 247 11.30 1.50 -22.04
C ASN A 247 12.41 0.44 -21.98
N HIS A 248 13.49 0.66 -22.72
CA HIS A 248 14.69 -0.18 -22.68
C HIS A 248 15.77 0.37 -21.75
N GLY A 249 15.56 1.57 -21.20
CA GLY A 249 16.46 2.19 -20.23
C GLY A 249 16.18 1.74 -18.80
N THR A 250 17.02 2.21 -17.87
CA THR A 250 16.79 2.00 -16.44
C THR A 250 15.55 2.75 -15.98
N VAL A 251 14.71 2.11 -15.18
CA VAL A 251 13.60 2.78 -14.50
C VAL A 251 14.16 3.81 -13.53
N GLU A 252 13.73 5.06 -13.66
CA GLU A 252 14.11 6.14 -12.74
C GLU A 252 13.47 5.89 -11.37
N GLN A 253 14.27 5.58 -10.35
CA GLN A 253 13.80 5.52 -8.96
C GLN A 253 13.89 6.93 -8.36
N ILE A 254 12.75 7.57 -8.10
CA ILE A 254 12.73 8.87 -7.42
C ILE A 254 12.77 8.58 -5.91
N PRO A 255 13.80 9.07 -5.20
CA PRO A 255 14.01 8.70 -3.80
C PRO A 255 12.92 9.26 -2.90
N SER A 256 12.53 8.45 -1.91
CA SER A 256 11.67 8.87 -0.81
C SER A 256 12.48 9.74 0.17
N PRO A 257 11.82 10.54 1.03
CA PRO A 257 12.53 11.24 2.10
C PRO A 257 13.26 10.25 3.02
N ALA A 258 14.40 10.66 3.57
CA ALA A 258 15.23 9.82 4.44
C ALA A 258 14.45 9.24 5.65
N ALA A 259 13.43 9.97 6.13
CA ALA A 259 12.54 9.52 7.19
C ALA A 259 11.71 8.28 6.77
N THR A 260 11.18 8.28 5.55
CA THR A 260 10.44 7.15 4.96
C THR A 260 11.38 5.96 4.72
N GLU A 261 12.58 6.19 4.17
CA GLU A 261 13.56 5.11 3.95
C GLU A 261 13.97 4.44 5.27
N PHE A 262 14.18 5.24 6.33
CA PHE A 262 14.49 4.72 7.66
C PHE A 262 13.33 3.90 8.25
N LYS A 263 12.09 4.40 8.13
CA LYS A 263 10.87 3.64 8.51
C LYS A 263 10.81 2.30 7.78
N ASP A 264 11.05 2.29 6.48
CA ASP A 264 10.97 1.08 5.64
C ASP A 264 12.08 0.07 5.97
N GLN A 265 13.26 0.52 6.42
CA GLN A 265 14.30 -0.35 6.96
C GLN A 265 13.90 -0.99 8.28
N ILE A 266 13.32 -0.21 9.20
CA ILE A 266 12.80 -0.73 10.47
C ILE A 266 11.68 -1.75 10.20
N TRP A 267 10.75 -1.43 9.31
CA TRP A 267 9.64 -2.32 8.95
C TRP A 267 10.14 -3.68 8.48
N ARG A 268 11.07 -3.70 7.51
CA ARG A 268 11.68 -4.93 7.01
C ARG A 268 12.32 -5.75 8.12
N ALA A 269 13.09 -5.11 9.00
CA ALA A 269 13.71 -5.80 10.14
C ALA A 269 12.67 -6.39 11.11
N VAL A 270 11.55 -5.69 11.34
CA VAL A 270 10.46 -6.19 12.19
C VAL A 270 9.79 -7.40 11.54
N VAL A 271 9.42 -7.33 10.26
CA VAL A 271 8.76 -8.41 9.51
C VAL A 271 9.63 -9.66 9.45
N GLU A 272 10.92 -9.51 9.13
CA GLU A 272 11.89 -10.61 9.15
C GLU A 272 12.00 -11.26 10.54
N SER A 273 11.98 -10.46 11.62
CA SER A 273 12.11 -10.97 12.99
C SER A 273 10.89 -11.77 13.47
N ILE A 274 9.70 -11.48 12.95
CA ILE A 274 8.45 -12.18 13.31
C ILE A 274 8.16 -13.38 12.40
N GLY A 275 9.05 -13.69 11.45
CA GLY A 275 8.89 -14.79 10.49
C GLY A 275 7.69 -14.61 9.56
N LYS A 276 7.37 -13.36 9.24
CA LYS A 276 6.38 -12.99 8.22
C LYS A 276 7.09 -12.49 6.97
#